data_AF-A0A1Y1W6N1-F1
#
_entry.id   AF-A0A1Y1W6N1-F1
#
_cell.length_a   1.000
_cell.length_b   1.000
_cell.length_c   1.000
_cell.angle_alpha   90.00
_cell.angle_beta   90.00
_cell.angle_gamma   90.00
#
_symmetry.space_group_name_H-M   'P 1'
#
loop_
_entity.id
_entity.type
_entity.pdbx_description
1 polymer ?
#
loop_
_entity_poly.entity_id
_entity_poly.type
_entity_poly.pdbx_seq_one_letter_code
_entity_poly.pdbx_strand_id
1 'polypeptide(L)' 'MSTPTTPNFEYVQGLIAEWKQTPNSQVKSNMEDEIERGFESLIASTIETRERLRQELEEERQLNAQLHRELDSRNM' A
#
# COMPACT_ATOMS: atom_id res chain seq x y z
N MET A 1 19.06 16.97 4.67
CA MET A 1 18.46 16.01 3.72
C MET A 1 17.20 15.49 4.38
N SER A 2 16.04 15.73 3.79
CA SER A 2 14.75 15.36 4.38
C SER A 2 14.49 13.89 4.11
N THR A 3 14.55 13.04 5.12
CA THR A 3 14.09 11.65 5.05
C THR A 3 12.58 11.65 4.79
N PRO A 4 12.08 10.95 3.75
CA PRO A 4 10.65 10.87 3.52
C PRO A 4 9.98 10.24 4.73
N THR A 5 8.91 10.87 5.22
CA THR A 5 8.16 10.48 6.42
C THR A 5 7.43 9.14 6.28
N THR A 6 7.42 8.56 5.07
CA THR A 6 6.88 7.24 4.78
C THR A 6 7.79 6.54 3.76
N PRO A 7 8.31 5.33 4.04
CA PRO A 7 9.06 4.54 3.07
C PRO A 7 8.17 4.24 1.85
N ASN A 8 8.58 4.73 0.68
CA ASN A 8 7.97 4.32 -0.59
C ASN A 8 8.87 3.25 -1.26
N PHE A 9 8.37 2.62 -2.34
CA PHE A 9 9.10 1.55 -3.02
C PHE A 9 10.49 2.01 -3.51
N GLU A 10 10.60 3.22 -4.05
CA GLU A 10 11.85 3.79 -4.54
C GLU A 10 12.89 3.97 -3.43
N TYR A 11 12.45 4.42 -2.26
CA TYR A 11 13.30 4.56 -1.09
C TYR A 11 13.85 3.21 -0.63
N VAL A 12 13.00 2.18 -0.52
CA VAL A 12 13.45 0.82 -0.13
C VAL A 12 14.43 0.25 -1.17
N GLN A 13 14.18 0.46 -2.46
CA GLN A 13 15.11 0.06 -3.52
C GLN A 13 16.47 0.77 -3.43
N GLY A 14 16.45 2.08 -3.15
CA GLY A 14 17.67 2.87 -2.92
C GLY A 14 18.48 2.33 -1.73
N LEU A 15 17.81 2.04 -0.63
CA LEU A 15 18.43 1.48 0.58
C LEU A 15 19.04 0.09 0.33
N ILE A 16 18.35 -0.78 -0.43
CA ILE A 16 18.89 -2.08 -0.84
C ILE A 16 20.13 -1.91 -1.73
N ALA A 17 20.12 -0.94 -2.65
CA ALA A 17 21.26 -0.69 -3.53
C ALA A 17 22.50 -0.24 -2.73
N GLU A 18 22.31 0.61 -1.73
CA GLU A 18 23.37 1.04 -0.81
C GLU A 18 23.84 -0.12 0.08
N TRP A 19 22.92 -0.93 0.62
CA TRP A 19 23.24 -2.08 1.46
C TRP A 19 24.14 -3.10 0.73
N LYS A 20 23.89 -3.33 -0.57
CA LYS A 20 24.72 -4.23 -1.41
C LYS A 20 26.17 -3.78 -1.53
N GLN A 21 26.42 -2.48 -1.49
CA GLN A 21 27.76 -1.89 -1.59
C GLN A 21 28.43 -1.72 -0.22
N THR A 22 27.66 -1.82 0.86
CA THR A 22 28.14 -1.61 2.22
C THR A 22 28.88 -2.86 2.75
N PRO A 23 30.13 -2.74 3.21
CA PRO A 23 30.87 -3.83 3.86
C PRO A 23 30.19 -4.28 5.15
N ASN A 24 30.46 -5.52 5.56
CA ASN A 24 29.87 -6.06 6.79
C ASN A 24 30.27 -5.21 8.01
N SER A 25 29.27 -4.63 8.67
CA SER A 25 29.43 -3.64 9.72
C SER A 25 28.12 -3.45 10.46
N GLN A 26 28.16 -2.77 11.60
CA GLN A 26 26.94 -2.38 12.31
C GLN A 26 26.01 -1.52 11.43
N VAL A 27 26.58 -0.67 10.57
CA VAL A 27 25.81 0.15 9.62
C VAL A 27 25.01 -0.75 8.68
N LYS A 28 25.63 -1.80 8.14
CA LYS A 28 24.96 -2.77 7.27
C LYS A 28 23.78 -3.44 7.95
N SER A 29 23.96 -3.86 9.21
CA SER A 29 22.88 -4.47 10.00
C SER A 29 21.73 -3.49 10.25
N ASN A 30 22.02 -2.24 10.58
CA ASN A 30 20.98 -1.23 10.79
C ASN A 30 20.17 -0.96 9.50
N MET A 31 20.83 -1.03 8.33
CA MET A 31 20.15 -0.90 7.04
C MET A 31 19.24 -2.10 6.75
N GLU A 32 19.60 -3.32 7.17
CA GLU A 32 18.73 -4.50 7.04
C GLU A 32 17.41 -4.28 7.78
N ASP A 33 17.48 -3.83 9.04
CA ASP A 33 16.29 -3.52 9.83
C ASP A 33 15.43 -2.42 9.19
N GLU A 34 16.05 -1.43 8.56
CA GLU A 34 15.35 -0.33 7.90
C GLU A 34 14.71 -0.77 6.57
N ILE A 35 15.36 -1.67 5.82
CA ILE A 35 14.78 -2.33 4.65
C ILE A 35 13.56 -3.17 5.05
N GLU A 36 13.67 -3.95 6.12
CA GLU A 36 12.58 -4.78 6.65
C GLU A 36 11.36 -3.92 7.02
N ARG A 37 11.56 -2.90 7.85
CA ARG A 37 10.49 -1.93 8.21
C ARG A 37 9.89 -1.26 6.98
N GLY A 38 10.70 -0.95 5.97
CA GLY A 38 10.24 -0.39 4.71
C GLY A 38 9.27 -1.31 3.98
N PHE A 39 9.58 -2.61 3.88
CA PHE A 39 8.69 -3.59 3.29
C PHE A 39 7.41 -3.81 4.12
N GLU A 40 7.52 -3.90 5.44
CA GLU A 40 6.35 -4.01 6.32
C GLU A 40 5.36 -2.85 6.10
N SER A 41 5.87 -1.62 6.00
CA SER A 41 5.05 -0.43 5.73
C SER A 41 4.38 -0.49 4.35
N LEU A 42 5.09 -0.93 3.31
CA LEU A 42 4.54 -1.06 1.96
C LEU A 42 3.44 -2.13 1.90
N ILE A 43 3.63 -3.26 2.57
CA ILE A 43 2.64 -4.33 2.67
C ILE A 43 1.39 -3.82 3.40
N ALA A 44 1.57 -3.16 4.54
CA ALA A 44 0.45 -2.60 5.31
C ALA A 44 -0.38 -1.62 4.48
N SER A 45 0.27 -0.69 3.78
CA SER A 45 -0.40 0.28 2.90
C SER A 45 -1.13 -0.39 1.73
N THR A 46 -0.55 -1.46 1.17
CA THR A 46 -1.19 -2.24 0.10
C THR A 46 -2.45 -2.95 0.60
N ILE A 47 -2.40 -3.54 1.80
CA ILE A 47 -3.54 -4.22 2.42
C ILE A 47 -4.65 -3.21 2.71
N GLU A 48 -4.32 -2.07 3.31
CA GLU A 48 -5.27 -0.99 3.61
C GLU A 48 -5.97 -0.51 2.33
N THR A 49 -5.19 -0.22 1.28
CA THR A 49 -5.73 0.23 -0.01
C THR A 49 -6.66 -0.81 -0.62
N ARG A 50 -6.28 -2.09 -0.56
CA ARG A 50 -7.10 -3.19 -1.08
C ARG A 50 -8.43 -3.32 -0.33
N GLU A 51 -8.43 -3.24 1.00
CA GLU A 51 -9.66 -3.32 1.79
C GLU A 51 -10.57 -2.12 1.54
N ARG A 52 -10.01 -0.90 1.43
CA ARG A 52 -10.78 0.29 1.04
C ARG A 52 -11.45 0.11 -0.33
N LEU A 53 -10.69 -0.27 -1.35
CA LEU A 53 -11.23 -0.48 -2.70
C LEU A 53 -12.29 -1.59 -2.74
N ARG A 54 -12.15 -2.61 -1.91
CA ARG A 54 -13.16 -3.66 -1.78
C ARG A 54 -14.47 -3.12 -1.19
N GLN A 55 -14.40 -2.26 -0.19
CA GLN A 55 -15.58 -1.62 0.41
C GLN A 55 -16.25 -0.68 -0.60
N GLU A 56 -15.48 0.20 -1.25
CA GLU A 56 -15.98 1.13 -2.28
C GLU A 56 -16.71 0.37 -3.41
N LEU A 57 -16.14 -0.74 -3.88
CA LEU A 57 -16.77 -1.57 -4.92
C LEU A 57 -18.07 -2.22 -4.46
N GLU A 58 -18.14 -2.65 -3.21
CA GLU A 58 -19.36 -3.25 -2.65
C GLU A 58 -20.47 -2.20 -2.51
N GLU A 59 -20.14 -0.99 -2.05
CA GLU A 59 -21.08 0.14 -1.99
C GLU A 59 -21.61 0.50 -3.38
N GLU A 60 -20.73 0.59 -4.38
CA GLU A 60 -21.12 0.88 -5.77
C GLU A 60 -22.09 -0.18 -6.31
N ARG A 61 -21.82 -1.46 -6.05
CA ARG A 61 -22.71 -2.57 -6.45
C ARG A 61 -24.07 -2.48 -5.78
N GLN A 62 -24.11 -2.15 -4.50
CA GLN A 62 -25.37 -2.02 -3.77
C GLN A 62 -26.20 -0.85 -4.29
N LEU A 63 -25.57 0.31 -4.54
CA LEU A 63 -26.23 1.46 -5.13
C LEU A 63 -26.77 1.15 -6.52
N ASN A 64 -25.98 0.47 -7.35
CA ASN A 64 -26.39 0.06 -8.69
C ASN A 64 -27.61 -0.89 -8.65
N ALA A 65 -27.60 -1.87 -7.74
CA ALA A 65 -28.74 -2.76 -7.54
C ALA A 65 -29.99 -2.04 -7.00
N GLN A 66 -29.84 -0.99 -6.18
CA GLN A 66 -30.96 -0.15 -5.75
C GLN A 66 -31.55 0.63 -6.93
N LEU A 67 -30.71 1.27 -7.74
CA LEU A 67 -31.13 2.01 -8.94
C LEU A 67 -31.88 1.12 -9.93
N HIS A 68 -31.39 -0.09 -10.19
CA HIS A 68 -32.09 -1.04 -11.06
C HIS A 68 -33.48 -1.40 -10.51
N ARG A 69 -33.60 -1.70 -9.21
CA ARG A 69 -34.89 -1.98 -8.58
C ARG A 69 -35.85 -0.80 -8.67
N GLU A 70 -35.36 0.42 -8.49
CA GLU A 70 -36.19 1.62 -8.63
C GLU A 70 -36.66 1.82 -10.08
N LEU A 71 -35.78 1.65 -11.07
CA LEU A 71 -36.14 1.75 -12.48
C LEU A 71 -37.17 0.69 -12.88
N ASP A 72 -36.97 -0.55 -12.46
CA ASP A 72 -37.91 -1.64 -12.71
C ASP A 72 -39.27 -1.34 -12.08
N SER A 73 -39.30 -0.77 -10.87
CA SER A 73 -40.55 -0.38 -10.20
C SER A 73 -41.29 0.78 -10.87
N ARG A 74 -40.58 1.65 -11.61
CA ARG A 74 -41.17 2.77 -12.35
C ARG A 74 -41.67 2.38 -13.75
N ASN A 75 -41.18 1.27 -14.28
CA ASN A 75 -41.55 0.75 -15.60
C ASN A 75 -42.69 -0.29 -15.54
N MET A 76 -43.16 -0.66 -14.34
CA MET A 76 -44.40 -1.43 -14.10
C MET A 76 -45.56 -0.51 -13.76
#